data_AF-B9TLS2-F1
#
_entry.id   AF-B9TLS2-F1
#
_cell.length_a   1.000
_cell.length_b   1.000
_cell.length_c   1.000
_cell.angle_alpha   90.00
_cell.angle_beta   90.00
_cell.angle_gamma   90.00
#
_symmetry.space_group_name_H-M   'P 1'
#
loop_
_entity.id
_entity.type
_entity.pdbx_description
1 polymer ?
#
loop_
_entity_poly.entity_id
_entity_poly.type
_entity_poly.pdbx_seq_one_letter_code
_entity_poly.pdbx_strand_id
1 'polypeptide(L)' 'MRPFFQEADRGVLPILFAATAPEAAPGAYYGPGKFSEMKGDVSYAAVPSASKDLAVAERFWHVSEELTGVAYLDA' A
#
# COMPACT_ATOMS: atom_id res chain seq x y z
N MET A 1 -0.19 -20.55 14.47
CA MET A 1 -0.16 -19.30 13.66
C MET A 1 -0.13 -18.00 14.46
N ARG A 2 -0.59 -17.94 15.73
CA ARG A 2 -0.80 -16.69 16.48
C ARG A 2 0.43 -15.87 16.97
N PRO A 3 1.66 -16.39 17.18
CA PRO A 3 2.73 -15.52 17.70
C PRO A 3 3.35 -14.59 16.64
N PHE A 4 3.15 -14.84 15.34
CA PHE A 4 3.86 -14.12 14.27
C PHE A 4 3.05 -13.00 13.60
N PHE A 5 1.71 -13.05 13.63
CA PHE A 5 0.84 -12.07 12.97
C PHE A 5 0.03 -11.23 13.97
N GLN A 6 -0.32 -10.00 13.61
CA GLN A 6 -1.19 -9.15 14.44
C GLN A 6 -2.65 -9.57 14.33
N GLU A 7 -3.41 -9.32 15.40
CA GLU A 7 -4.87 -9.45 15.37
C GLU A 7 -5.48 -8.31 14.52
N ALA A 8 -6.73 -8.52 14.07
CA ALA A 8 -7.36 -7.65 13.08
C ALA A 8 -7.48 -6.18 13.53
N ASP A 9 -7.77 -5.95 14.81
CA ASP A 9 -7.86 -4.63 15.44
C ASP A 9 -6.55 -3.83 15.36
N ARG A 10 -5.40 -4.51 15.38
CA ARG A 10 -4.09 -3.90 15.18
C ARG A 10 -3.69 -3.85 13.71
N GLY A 11 -4.05 -4.87 12.93
CA GLY A 11 -3.75 -4.95 11.50
C GLY A 11 -4.42 -3.84 10.67
N VAL A 12 -5.53 -3.28 11.16
CA VAL A 12 -6.25 -2.18 10.48
C VAL A 12 -5.58 -0.81 10.64
N LEU A 13 -4.66 -0.63 11.60
CA LEU A 13 -4.11 0.68 11.93
C LEU A 13 -3.39 1.38 10.76
N PRO A 14 -2.57 0.71 9.92
CA PRO A 14 -1.95 1.36 8.75
C PRO A 14 -2.96 1.87 7.73
N ILE A 15 -4.09 1.17 7.54
CA ILE A 15 -5.17 1.59 6.64
C ILE A 15 -5.86 2.83 7.19
N LEU A 16 -6.21 2.84 8.49
CA LEU A 16 -6.82 4.00 9.12
C LEU A 16 -5.89 5.21 9.08
N PHE A 17 -4.59 5.01 9.33
CA PHE A 17 -3.59 6.08 9.24
C PHE A 17 -3.56 6.67 7.83
N ALA A 18 -3.39 5.84 6.79
CA ALA A 18 -3.34 6.30 5.40
C ALA A 18 -4.62 7.04 4.96
N ALA A 19 -5.78 6.62 5.48
CA ALA A 19 -7.07 7.20 5.11
C ALA A 19 -7.43 8.49 5.88
N THR A 20 -6.86 8.72 7.07
CA THR A 20 -7.41 9.74 7.99
C THR A 20 -6.37 10.61 8.68
N ALA A 21 -5.11 10.20 8.78
CA ALA A 21 -4.10 10.96 9.50
C ALA A 21 -3.68 12.20 8.68
N PRO A 22 -3.65 13.41 9.28
CA PRO A 22 -3.15 14.60 8.60
C PRO A 22 -1.66 14.50 8.24
N GLU A 23 -0.92 13.61 8.89
CA GLU A 23 0.49 13.31 8.60
C GLU A 23 0.67 12.30 7.44
N ALA A 24 -0.41 11.73 6.90
CA ALA A 24 -0.32 10.81 5.77
C ALA A 24 0.12 11.54 4.50
N ALA A 25 1.15 11.01 3.85
CA ALA A 25 1.73 11.58 2.64
C ALA A 25 1.13 10.90 1.38
N PRO A 26 0.81 11.67 0.32
CA PRO A 26 0.37 11.11 -0.95
C PRO A 26 1.39 10.11 -1.53
N GLY A 27 0.91 8.96 -2.00
CA GLY A 27 1.75 7.92 -2.60
C GLY A 27 2.64 7.15 -1.62
N ALA A 28 2.55 7.41 -0.31
CA ALA A 28 3.30 6.65 0.69
C ALA A 28 2.75 5.24 0.90
N TYR A 29 3.63 4.34 1.33
CA TYR A 29 3.30 2.95 1.65
C TYR A 29 3.51 2.73 3.16
N TYR A 30 2.42 2.39 3.85
CA TYR A 30 2.39 2.25 5.31
C TYR A 30 2.18 0.81 5.74
N GLY A 31 2.87 0.39 6.79
CA GLY A 31 2.76 -0.94 7.36
C GLY A 31 3.26 -0.97 8.81
N PRO A 32 3.20 -2.13 9.47
CA PRO A 32 3.76 -2.30 10.80
C PRO A 32 5.29 -2.08 10.82
N GLY A 33 5.81 -1.35 11.80
CA GLY A 33 7.23 -0.94 11.83
C GLY A 33 8.22 -1.95 12.44
N LYS A 34 7.80 -3.14 12.87
CA LYS A 34 8.72 -4.15 13.46
C LYS A 34 9.06 -5.25 12.44
N PHE A 35 9.68 -6.33 12.93
CA PHE A 35 10.30 -7.39 12.13
C PHE A 35 9.50 -7.79 10.89
N SER A 36 10.12 -7.59 9.72
CA SER A 36 9.58 -7.93 8.39
C SER A 36 8.17 -7.35 8.11
N GLU A 37 7.83 -6.21 8.73
CA GLU A 37 6.53 -5.54 8.58
C GLU A 37 5.34 -6.39 9.05
N MET A 38 5.59 -7.45 9.85
CA MET A 38 4.54 -8.36 10.30
C MET A 38 3.79 -7.83 11.53
N LYS A 39 4.45 -7.02 12.37
CA LYS A 39 3.91 -6.50 13.65
C LYS A 39 4.44 -5.10 13.98
N GLY A 40 3.81 -4.45 14.95
CA GLY A 40 4.22 -3.14 15.46
C GLY A 40 3.22 -2.02 15.17
N ASP A 41 3.60 -0.81 15.59
CA ASP A 41 2.86 0.41 15.29
C ASP A 41 3.05 0.80 13.82
N VAL A 42 2.22 1.72 13.33
CA VAL A 42 2.27 2.19 11.95
C VAL A 42 3.60 2.90 11.67
N SER A 43 4.20 2.59 10.54
CA SER A 43 5.44 3.19 10.02
C SER A 43 5.39 3.22 8.49
N TYR A 44 6.34 3.93 7.88
CA TYR A 44 6.69 3.70 6.48
C TYR A 44 7.16 2.26 6.30
N ALA A 45 6.58 1.58 5.31
CA ALA A 45 6.95 0.25 4.87
C ALA A 45 7.82 0.33 3.60
N ALA A 46 8.63 -0.69 3.38
CA ALA A 46 9.44 -0.81 2.18
C ALA A 46 8.55 -1.17 0.99
N VAL A 47 8.47 -0.26 0.02
CA VAL A 47 7.83 -0.57 -1.26
C VAL A 47 8.61 -1.69 -1.95
N PRO A 48 7.96 -2.81 -2.34
CA PRO A 48 8.62 -3.90 -3.06
C PRO A 48 9.33 -3.38 -4.32
N SER A 49 10.52 -3.91 -4.63
CA SER A 49 11.32 -3.45 -5.77
C SER A 49 10.56 -3.57 -7.10
N ALA A 50 9.82 -4.67 -7.30
CA ALA A 50 9.01 -4.90 -8.48
C ALA A 50 7.90 -3.84 -8.66
N SER A 51 7.40 -3.25 -7.57
CA SER A 51 6.37 -2.21 -7.61
C SER A 51 6.92 -0.83 -8.02
N LYS A 52 8.24 -0.70 -8.22
CA LYS A 52 8.90 0.56 -8.62
C LYS A 52 9.19 0.64 -10.12
N ASP A 53 8.88 -0.41 -10.88
CA ASP A 53 9.04 -0.39 -12.34
C ASP A 53 7.91 0.40 -12.99
N LEU A 54 8.23 1.61 -13.47
CA LEU A 54 7.25 2.52 -14.07
C LEU A 54 6.73 2.02 -15.42
N ALA A 55 7.54 1.30 -16.20
CA ALA A 55 7.09 0.76 -17.48
C ALA A 55 6.05 -0.36 -17.26
N VAL A 56 6.25 -1.17 -16.22
CA VAL A 56 5.26 -2.17 -15.80
C VAL A 56 4.00 -1.49 -15.25
N ALA A 57 4.13 -0.44 -14.44
CA ALA A 57 3.00 0.30 -13.89
C ALA A 57 2.14 0.96 -14.99
N GLU A 58 2.77 1.61 -15.97
CA GLU A 58 2.11 2.23 -17.12
C GLU A 58 1.35 1.20 -17.96
N ARG A 59 2.01 0.08 -18.29
CA ARG A 59 1.36 -1.03 -19.01
C ARG A 59 0.20 -1.63 -18.21
N PHE A 60 0.36 -1.78 -16.89
CA PHE A 60 -0.69 -2.29 -16.03
C PHE A 60 -1.92 -1.38 -16.02
N TRP A 61 -1.71 -0.06 -15.97
CA TRP A 61 -2.79 0.91 -16.04
C TRP A 61 -3.55 0.80 -17.36
N HIS A 62 -2.83 0.85 -18.49
CA HIS A 62 -3.44 0.77 -19.82
C HIS A 62 -4.27 -0.50 -20.02
N VAL A 63 -3.74 -1.67 -19.64
CA VAL A 63 -4.48 -2.94 -19.72
C VAL A 63 -5.69 -2.94 -18.79
N SER A 64 -5.61 -2.31 -17.62
CA SER A 64 -6.74 -2.19 -16.69
C SER A 64 -7.87 -1.34 -17.29
N GLU A 65 -7.53 -0.25 -17.98
CA GLU A 65 -8.51 0.58 -18.70
C GLU A 65 -9.17 -0.20 -19.84
N GLU A 66 -8.40 -0.91 -20.67
CA GLU A 66 -8.93 -1.76 -21.74
C GLU A 66 -9.89 -2.83 -21.22
N LEU A 67 -9.51 -3.52 -20.13
CA LEU A 67 -10.29 -4.62 -19.56
C LEU A 67 -11.56 -4.14 -18.85
N THR A 68 -11.56 -2.92 -18.30
CA THR A 68 -12.71 -2.37 -17.57
C THR A 68 -13.59 -1.46 -18.43
N GLY A 69 -13.09 -1.00 -19.58
CA GLY A 69 -13.74 -0.01 -20.43
C GLY A 69 -13.80 1.40 -19.80
N VAL A 70 -13.06 1.63 -18.71
CA VAL A 70 -12.94 2.92 -18.05
C VAL A 70 -11.67 3.60 -18.55
N ALA A 71 -11.75 4.87 -18.93
CA ALA A 71 -10.59 5.70 -19.25
C ALA A 71 -10.48 6.84 -18.24
N TYR A 72 -9.28 7.06 -17.70
CA TYR A 72 -8.97 8.23 -16.90
C TYR A 72 -8.44 9.35 -17.80
N LEU A 73 -8.62 10.59 -17.35
CA LEU A 73 -7.96 11.72 -17.99
C LEU A 73 -6.48 11.66 -17.65
N ASP A 74 -5.63 11.98 -18.62
CA ASP A 74 -4.22 12.21 -18.36
C ASP A 74 -4.07 13.34 -17.30
N ALA A 75 -3.07 13.18 -16.43
CA ALA A 75 -2.76 14.15 -15.37
C ALA A 75 -2.10 15.42 -15.90
#